data_AF-A0A1I6Q936-F1
#
_entry.id   AF-A0A1I6Q936-F1
#
_cell.length_a   1.000
_cell.length_b   1.000
_cell.length_c   1.000
_cell.angle_alpha   90.00
_cell.angle_beta   90.00
_cell.angle_gamma   90.00
#
_symmetry.space_group_name_H-M   'P 1'
#
loop_
_entity.id
_entity.type
_entity.pdbx_description
1 polymer ?
#
loop_
_entity_poly.entity_id
_entity_poly.type
_entity_poly.pdbx_seq_one_letter_code
_entity_poly.pdbx_strand_id
1 'polypeptide(L)'
;MRIFVIILVLSMFNTTFAQKVWVGGDSRSPLIGVQEGAVHLLMDYRGEIKDIDPAYSRGHNARLDYNLDGKISRVGELRIDYNLDGKLSRIGDLRIDYNLDRKVSRIGDKRVDYDLDGRISRVGDERINYDFFNNKVKQIGHEKVDYDLNGRVRMLGNDRVEYDLNNRIRSIGGNRIDYDFEGRVRQIGDRRIDYDLEGRIRSISGEIEGDLIRRYRMIQRMNKE
;
A
#
# COMPACT_ATOMS: atom_id res chain seq x y z
N MET A 1 -0.48 -8.37 -19.23
CA MET A 1 0.15 -8.89 -18.01
C MET A 1 0.45 -7.70 -17.11
N ARG A 2 -0.43 -7.40 -16.14
CA ARG A 2 -0.26 -6.26 -15.23
C ARG A 2 0.48 -6.78 -14.01
N ILE A 3 1.81 -6.71 -14.06
CA ILE A 3 2.66 -7.05 -12.92
C ILE A 3 2.45 -5.91 -11.92
N PHE A 4 2.08 -6.19 -10.67
CA PHE A 4 1.74 -5.15 -9.68
C PHE A 4 2.67 -5.24 -8.46
N VAL A 5 3.98 -5.12 -8.65
CA VAL A 5 4.93 -5.24 -7.54
C VAL A 5 4.66 -4.17 -6.47
N ILE A 6 4.04 -4.56 -5.35
CA ILE A 6 3.94 -3.68 -4.18
C ILE A 6 5.11 -3.98 -3.27
N ILE A 7 6.04 -3.06 -3.24
CA ILE A 7 7.08 -3.05 -2.21
C ILE A 7 6.65 -2.03 -1.19
N LEU A 8 5.74 -2.47 -0.31
CA LEU A 8 5.48 -1.79 0.94
C LEU A 8 6.55 -2.22 1.94
N VAL A 9 7.81 -1.87 1.64
CA VAL A 9 8.97 -2.18 2.49
C VAL A 9 8.88 -1.50 3.87
N LEU A 10 8.06 -0.46 4.00
CA LEU A 10 8.00 0.36 5.22
C LEU A 10 7.11 -0.21 6.34
N SER A 11 6.47 -1.37 6.17
CA SER A 11 5.68 -2.02 7.24
C SER A 11 6.44 -3.03 8.09
N MET A 12 7.76 -3.15 7.96
CA MET A 12 8.58 -3.89 8.96
C MET A 12 9.02 -3.00 10.13
N PHE A 13 8.70 -1.72 10.09
CA PHE A 13 8.97 -0.79 11.18
C PHE A 13 7.76 -0.67 12.12
N ASN A 14 7.96 -1.18 13.34
CA ASN A 14 7.28 -0.72 14.55
C ASN A 14 7.60 0.76 14.79
N THR A 15 7.06 1.64 13.96
CA THR A 15 7.11 3.09 14.19
C THR A 15 5.69 3.59 14.36
N THR A 16 5.42 4.02 15.58
CA THR A 16 4.26 4.79 16.01
C THR A 16 4.33 6.19 15.41
N PHE A 17 4.04 6.33 14.12
CA PHE A 17 3.81 7.64 13.50
C PHE A 17 2.47 7.66 12.76
N ALA A 18 1.75 8.77 12.91
CA ALA A 18 0.39 8.99 12.40
C ALA A 18 0.29 9.07 10.87
N GLN A 19 1.41 9.34 10.18
CA GLN A 19 1.51 9.47 8.73
C GLN A 19 2.54 8.48 8.19
N LYS A 20 2.20 7.71 7.14
CA LYS A 20 3.17 6.93 6.34
C LYS A 20 2.98 7.18 4.85
N VAL A 21 4.06 7.45 4.14
CA VAL A 21 4.09 7.57 2.67
C VAL A 21 5.04 6.51 2.12
N TRP A 22 4.62 5.76 1.11
CA TRP A 22 5.43 4.73 0.48
C TRP A 22 5.22 4.69 -1.03
N VAL A 23 5.98 3.85 -1.71
CA VAL A 23 5.83 3.60 -3.14
C VAL A 23 5.36 2.16 -3.36
N GLY A 24 4.44 1.97 -4.30
CA GLY A 24 3.99 0.66 -4.78
C GLY A 24 3.76 0.71 -6.28
N GLY A 25 3.12 -0.33 -6.84
CA GLY A 25 2.90 -0.43 -8.28
C GLY A 25 4.15 -0.86 -9.05
N ASP A 26 3.99 -1.16 -10.34
CA ASP A 26 5.15 -1.54 -11.16
C ASP A 26 6.01 -0.34 -11.58
N SER A 27 7.16 -0.65 -12.16
CA SER A 27 8.11 0.36 -12.63
C SER A 27 7.59 1.25 -13.76
N ARG A 28 6.50 0.87 -14.42
CA ARG A 28 5.84 1.65 -15.48
C ARG A 28 4.67 2.48 -14.94
N SER A 29 4.10 2.08 -13.80
CA SER A 29 2.95 2.70 -13.14
C SER A 29 3.19 2.81 -11.63
N PRO A 30 4.23 3.55 -11.20
CA PRO A 30 4.51 3.71 -9.79
C PRO A 30 3.35 4.45 -9.12
N LEU A 31 2.86 3.87 -8.03
CA LEU A 31 1.85 4.41 -7.16
C LEU A 31 2.51 4.96 -5.90
N ILE A 32 1.97 6.07 -5.41
CA ILE A 32 2.30 6.61 -4.11
C ILE A 32 1.21 6.18 -3.15
N GLY A 33 1.62 5.45 -2.12
CA GLY A 33 0.74 5.10 -1.02
C GLY A 33 0.81 6.12 0.08
N VAL A 34 -0.34 6.50 0.60
CA VAL A 34 -0.50 7.43 1.72
C VAL A 34 -1.35 6.77 2.77
N GLN A 35 -0.87 6.80 4.00
CA GLN A 35 -1.63 6.42 5.18
C GLN A 35 -1.79 7.63 6.07
N GLU A 36 -3.05 7.94 6.38
CA GLU A 36 -3.46 8.92 7.37
C GLU A 36 -4.41 8.24 8.35
N GLY A 37 -3.95 8.04 9.58
CA GLY A 37 -4.68 7.24 10.57
C GLY A 37 -4.98 5.82 10.07
N ALA A 38 -6.26 5.50 9.97
CA ALA A 38 -6.77 4.23 9.45
C ALA A 38 -6.89 4.20 7.92
N VAL A 39 -6.81 5.32 7.21
CA VAL A 39 -7.07 5.29 5.76
C VAL A 39 -5.80 5.01 5.00
N HIS A 40 -5.85 4.04 4.09
CA HIS A 40 -4.79 3.77 3.12
C HIS A 40 -5.28 4.16 1.74
N LEU A 41 -4.55 5.05 1.07
CA LEU A 41 -4.86 5.53 -0.26
C LEU A 41 -3.68 5.23 -1.17
N LEU A 42 -3.95 4.73 -2.38
CA LEU A 42 -2.97 4.68 -3.46
C LEU A 42 -3.36 5.67 -4.53
N MET A 43 -2.41 6.50 -4.93
CA MET A 43 -2.56 7.41 -6.05
C MET A 43 -1.42 7.24 -7.05
N ASP A 44 -1.62 7.66 -8.28
CA ASP A 44 -0.51 7.77 -9.23
C ASP A 44 0.31 9.05 -8.99
N TYR A 45 1.40 9.20 -9.75
CA TYR A 45 2.26 10.38 -9.68
C TYR A 45 1.55 11.69 -10.08
N ARG A 46 0.35 11.65 -10.68
CA ARG A 46 -0.47 12.83 -10.99
C ARG A 46 -1.47 13.15 -9.89
N GLY A 47 -1.50 12.34 -8.83
CA GLY A 47 -2.41 12.48 -7.70
C GLY A 47 -3.84 12.04 -8.01
N GLU A 48 -4.02 11.14 -8.97
CA GLU A 48 -5.30 10.44 -9.15
C GLU A 48 -5.35 9.24 -8.22
N ILE A 49 -6.40 9.14 -7.41
CA ILE A 49 -6.65 7.98 -6.55
C ILE A 49 -6.92 6.76 -7.45
N LYS A 50 -6.12 5.71 -7.29
CA LYS A 50 -6.29 4.42 -7.99
C LYS A 50 -6.91 3.36 -7.11
N ASP A 51 -6.72 3.49 -5.81
CA ASP A 51 -7.27 2.56 -4.84
C ASP A 51 -7.39 3.26 -3.48
N ILE A 52 -8.41 2.90 -2.73
CA ILE A 52 -8.58 3.38 -1.36
C ILE A 52 -9.10 2.25 -0.50
N ASP A 53 -8.52 2.14 0.68
CA ASP A 53 -8.92 1.18 1.67
C ASP A 53 -9.20 1.91 2.99
N PRO A 54 -10.48 2.07 3.37
CA PRO A 54 -10.81 2.44 4.73
C PRO A 54 -10.30 1.35 5.68
N ALA A 55 -9.28 1.57 6.51
CA ALA A 55 -8.94 0.52 7.47
C ALA A 55 -10.10 0.30 8.43
N TYR A 56 -10.29 -0.98 8.69
CA TYR A 56 -11.16 -1.49 9.71
C TYR A 56 -10.66 -1.03 11.09
N SER A 57 -11.40 -0.13 11.74
CA SER A 57 -11.26 0.14 13.18
C SER A 57 -12.49 -0.43 13.89
N ARG A 58 -12.31 -1.11 15.03
CA ARG A 58 -13.41 -1.67 15.83
C ARG A 58 -14.49 -0.58 16.01
N GLY A 59 -15.70 -0.86 15.53
CA GLY A 59 -16.87 0.03 15.67
C GLY A 59 -17.00 1.14 14.62
N HIS A 60 -16.06 1.28 13.68
CA HIS A 60 -16.14 2.28 12.61
C HIS A 60 -16.05 1.59 11.26
N ASN A 61 -17.21 1.34 10.63
CA ASN A 61 -17.25 1.22 9.17
C ASN A 61 -16.87 2.60 8.64
N ALA A 62 -15.62 2.77 8.19
CA ALA A 62 -15.22 4.01 7.54
C ALA A 62 -15.94 4.09 6.18
N ARG A 63 -17.12 4.71 6.21
CA ARG A 63 -17.96 4.96 5.04
C ARG A 63 -17.17 5.78 4.02
N LEU A 64 -17.37 5.45 2.75
CA LEU A 64 -16.88 6.23 1.63
C LEU A 64 -18.00 7.17 1.20
N ASP A 65 -17.76 8.47 1.30
CA ASP A 65 -18.65 9.48 0.72
C ASP A 65 -18.03 9.98 -0.59
N TYR A 66 -18.90 10.38 -1.53
CA TYR A 66 -18.51 10.86 -2.85
C TYR A 66 -19.05 12.28 -3.07
N ASN A 67 -18.32 13.09 -3.82
CA ASN A 67 -18.81 14.40 -4.28
C ASN A 67 -19.72 14.23 -5.52
N LEU A 68 -20.24 15.36 -6.02
CA LEU A 68 -21.14 15.38 -7.19
C LEU A 68 -20.48 14.88 -8.48
N ASP A 69 -19.15 14.91 -8.56
CA ASP A 69 -18.38 14.39 -9.69
C ASP A 69 -18.05 12.89 -9.55
N GLY A 70 -18.57 12.23 -8.52
CA GLY A 70 -18.31 10.81 -8.24
C GLY A 70 -16.92 10.52 -7.69
N LYS A 71 -16.15 11.54 -7.26
CA LYS A 71 -14.86 11.36 -6.59
C LYS A 71 -15.06 11.20 -5.09
N ILE A 72 -14.20 10.41 -4.45
CA ILE A 72 -14.27 10.20 -3.00
C ILE A 72 -13.99 11.52 -2.28
N SER A 73 -14.92 11.98 -1.44
CA SER A 73 -14.81 13.21 -0.66
C SER A 73 -14.54 12.96 0.83
N ARG A 74 -14.79 11.73 1.31
CA ARG A 74 -14.56 11.35 2.70
C ARG A 74 -14.33 9.86 2.88
N VAL A 75 -13.50 9.50 3.85
CA VAL A 75 -13.36 8.15 4.37
C VAL A 75 -13.45 8.16 5.90
N GLY A 76 -14.57 7.70 6.45
CA GLY A 76 -14.86 7.88 7.87
C GLY A 76 -14.94 9.38 8.21
N GLU A 77 -14.09 9.85 9.11
CA GLU A 77 -14.01 11.29 9.46
C GLU A 77 -12.97 12.05 8.61
N LEU A 78 -12.16 11.36 7.82
CA LEU A 78 -11.09 11.98 7.04
C LEU A 78 -11.65 12.57 5.74
N ARG A 79 -11.52 13.89 5.60
CA ARG A 79 -11.88 14.61 4.36
C ARG A 79 -10.83 14.42 3.28
N ILE A 80 -11.30 14.35 2.04
CA ILE A 80 -10.49 14.27 0.84
C ILE A 80 -10.85 15.47 -0.05
N ASP A 81 -9.87 16.34 -0.29
CA ASP A 81 -10.05 17.54 -1.10
C ASP A 81 -9.28 17.43 -2.41
N TYR A 82 -9.80 18.12 -3.43
CA TYR A 82 -9.18 18.22 -4.75
C TYR A 82 -8.90 19.68 -5.09
N ASN A 83 -7.86 19.93 -5.88
CA ASN A 83 -7.61 21.25 -6.46
C ASN A 83 -8.54 21.53 -7.66
N LEU A 84 -8.42 22.73 -8.23
CA LEU A 84 -9.23 23.17 -9.38
C LEU A 84 -9.02 22.31 -10.64
N ASP A 85 -7.85 21.66 -10.77
CA ASP A 85 -7.57 20.71 -11.85
C ASP A 85 -8.13 19.30 -11.55
N GLY A 86 -8.84 19.13 -10.43
CA GLY A 86 -9.43 17.88 -10.00
C GLY A 86 -8.44 16.86 -9.44
N LYS A 87 -7.22 17.27 -9.09
CA LYS A 87 -6.18 16.40 -8.49
C LYS A 87 -6.24 16.44 -6.98
N LEU A 88 -5.88 15.34 -6.33
CA LEU A 88 -5.91 15.23 -4.87
C LEU A 88 -5.00 16.27 -4.20
N SER A 89 -5.57 17.20 -3.44
CA SER A 89 -4.81 18.27 -2.78
C SER A 89 -4.66 18.05 -1.28
N ARG A 90 -5.55 17.25 -0.66
CA ARG A 90 -5.51 16.98 0.77
C ARG A 90 -6.16 15.66 1.17
N ILE A 91 -5.59 15.00 2.18
CA ILE A 91 -6.20 13.89 2.93
C ILE A 91 -6.09 14.22 4.42
N GLY A 92 -7.20 14.49 5.11
CA GLY A 92 -7.15 14.95 6.50
C GLY A 92 -6.29 16.23 6.62
N ASP A 93 -5.21 16.18 7.38
CA ASP A 93 -4.26 17.28 7.51
C ASP A 93 -3.09 17.23 6.52
N LEU A 94 -2.96 16.13 5.77
CA LEU A 94 -1.89 15.95 4.79
C LEU A 94 -2.16 16.75 3.52
N ARG A 95 -1.31 17.74 3.24
CA ARG A 95 -1.30 18.45 1.96
C ARG A 95 -0.51 17.69 0.92
N ILE A 96 -0.97 17.77 -0.33
CA ILE A 96 -0.29 17.21 -1.50
C ILE A 96 0.07 18.34 -2.45
N ASP A 97 1.36 18.52 -2.69
CA ASP A 97 1.88 19.52 -3.62
C ASP A 97 2.35 18.88 -4.92
N TYR A 98 2.40 19.69 -5.97
CA TYR A 98 2.82 19.27 -7.30
C TYR A 98 3.98 20.13 -7.81
N ASN A 99 4.86 19.54 -8.62
CA ASN A 99 5.89 20.28 -9.35
C ASN A 99 5.32 20.89 -10.64
N LEU A 100 6.16 21.64 -11.37
CA LEU A 100 5.79 22.28 -12.64
C LEU A 100 5.39 21.26 -13.72
N ASP A 101 5.94 20.04 -13.66
CA ASP A 101 5.56 18.92 -14.53
C ASP A 101 4.28 18.21 -14.08
N ARG A 102 3.53 18.82 -13.16
CA ARG A 102 2.24 18.32 -12.67
C ARG A 102 2.33 16.96 -11.94
N LYS A 103 3.52 16.56 -11.50
CA LYS A 103 3.76 15.37 -10.67
C LYS A 103 3.73 15.70 -9.19
N VAL A 104 3.28 14.78 -8.35
CA VAL A 104 3.31 14.92 -6.89
C VAL A 104 4.74 15.17 -6.43
N SER A 105 5.00 16.29 -5.77
CA SER A 105 6.34 16.68 -5.32
C SER A 105 6.50 16.63 -3.80
N ARG A 106 5.38 16.65 -3.05
CA ARG A 106 5.37 16.59 -1.60
C ARG A 106 4.05 16.02 -1.07
N ILE A 107 4.12 15.26 0.01
CA ILE A 107 2.97 14.78 0.80
C ILE A 107 3.26 15.04 2.26
N GLY A 108 2.56 15.99 2.88
CA GLY A 108 2.88 16.50 4.21
C GLY A 108 4.32 17.05 4.24
N ASP A 109 5.16 16.47 5.10
CA ASP A 109 6.58 16.82 5.22
C ASP A 109 7.48 16.06 4.22
N LYS A 110 6.97 14.99 3.58
CA LYS A 110 7.77 14.10 2.73
C LYS A 110 7.86 14.62 1.31
N ARG A 111 9.09 14.89 0.86
CA ARG A 111 9.40 15.20 -0.54
C ARG A 111 9.32 13.92 -1.39
N VAL A 112 8.84 14.05 -2.63
CA VAL A 112 8.83 12.98 -3.63
C VAL A 112 9.73 13.40 -4.79
N ASP A 113 10.78 12.63 -5.06
CA ASP A 113 11.69 12.86 -6.18
C ASP A 113 11.52 11.77 -7.25
N TYR A 114 11.88 12.13 -8.48
CA TYR A 114 11.83 11.23 -9.63
C TYR A 114 13.22 11.08 -10.27
N ASP A 115 13.48 9.94 -10.89
CA ASP A 115 14.65 9.75 -11.75
C ASP A 115 14.41 10.27 -13.18
N LEU A 116 15.42 10.13 -14.03
CA LEU A 116 15.36 10.58 -15.43
C LEU A 116 14.33 9.82 -16.27
N ASP A 117 14.01 8.58 -15.88
CA ASP A 117 12.96 7.78 -16.51
C ASP A 117 11.56 8.15 -15.98
N GLY A 118 11.48 9.10 -15.03
CA GLY A 118 10.26 9.57 -14.43
C GLY A 118 9.68 8.64 -13.36
N ARG A 119 10.43 7.64 -12.89
CA ARG A 119 10.07 6.75 -11.78
C ARG A 119 10.35 7.45 -10.45
N ILE A 120 9.67 7.05 -9.38
CA ILE A 120 9.91 7.63 -8.06
C ILE A 120 11.27 7.14 -7.53
N SER A 121 12.21 8.06 -7.32
CA SER A 121 13.56 7.75 -6.84
C SER A 121 13.73 8.00 -5.35
N ARG A 122 12.81 8.75 -4.73
CA ARG A 122 12.83 9.04 -3.29
C ARG A 122 11.46 9.42 -2.75
N VAL A 123 11.18 9.00 -1.52
CA VAL A 123 10.07 9.53 -0.70
C VAL A 123 10.61 9.84 0.70
N GLY A 124 10.57 11.11 1.10
CA GLY A 124 11.20 11.55 2.35
C GLY A 124 12.71 11.27 2.33
N ASP A 125 13.18 10.52 3.31
CA ASP A 125 14.58 10.11 3.42
C ASP A 125 14.88 8.79 2.70
N GLU A 126 13.84 8.08 2.25
CA GLU A 126 13.96 6.75 1.67
C GLU A 126 14.23 6.82 0.17
N ARG A 127 15.41 6.35 -0.24
CA ARG A 127 15.77 6.19 -1.66
C ARG A 127 15.22 4.90 -2.23
N ILE A 128 14.86 4.93 -3.51
CA ILE A 128 14.35 3.78 -4.24
C ILE A 128 15.33 3.46 -5.37
N ASN A 129 15.88 2.26 -5.35
CA ASN A 129 16.76 1.76 -6.39
C ASN A 129 16.05 0.71 -7.22
N TYR A 130 16.18 0.83 -8.54
CA TYR A 130 15.64 -0.11 -9.51
C TYR A 130 16.76 -0.98 -10.09
N ASP A 131 16.46 -2.23 -10.38
CA ASP A 131 17.30 -3.10 -11.18
C ASP A 131 17.35 -2.59 -12.62
N PHE A 132 18.57 -2.49 -13.15
CA PHE A 132 18.80 -1.90 -14.47
C PHE A 132 18.17 -2.71 -15.61
N PHE A 133 18.12 -4.05 -15.49
CA PHE A 133 17.73 -4.93 -16.59
C PHE A 133 16.23 -5.17 -16.64
N ASN A 134 15.60 -5.38 -15.48
CA ASN A 134 14.18 -5.69 -15.42
C ASN A 134 13.32 -4.55 -14.88
N ASN A 135 13.93 -3.41 -14.53
CA ASN A 135 13.30 -2.22 -13.98
C ASN A 135 12.56 -2.46 -12.66
N LYS A 136 12.69 -3.61 -12.01
CA LYS A 136 12.01 -3.87 -10.73
C LYS A 136 12.71 -3.13 -9.60
N VAL A 137 11.97 -2.74 -8.58
CA VAL A 137 12.58 -2.16 -7.38
C VAL A 137 13.45 -3.22 -6.71
N LYS A 138 14.73 -2.89 -6.50
CA LYS A 138 15.70 -3.76 -5.83
C LYS A 138 15.92 -3.37 -4.37
N GLN A 139 15.62 -2.12 -4.03
CA GLN A 139 15.83 -1.60 -2.68
C GLN A 139 14.96 -0.37 -2.43
N ILE A 140 14.42 -0.28 -1.21
CA ILE A 140 13.86 0.96 -0.67
C ILE A 140 14.53 1.21 0.68
N GLY A 141 15.21 2.34 0.81
CA GLY A 141 15.99 2.64 2.01
C GLY A 141 17.07 1.59 2.25
N HIS A 142 17.03 0.96 3.41
CA HIS A 142 17.93 -0.11 3.78
C HIS A 142 17.44 -1.52 3.39
N GLU A 143 16.17 -1.64 3.00
CA GLU A 143 15.55 -2.94 2.75
C GLU A 143 15.68 -3.34 1.28
N LYS A 144 16.20 -4.54 1.07
CA LYS A 144 16.37 -5.15 -0.25
C LYS A 144 15.15 -5.94 -0.65
N VAL A 145 14.93 -6.04 -1.96
CA VAL A 145 13.90 -6.91 -2.53
C VAL A 145 14.55 -7.85 -3.53
N ASP A 146 14.39 -9.14 -3.29
CA ASP A 146 14.82 -10.16 -4.25
C ASP A 146 13.62 -10.83 -4.88
N TYR A 147 13.81 -11.26 -6.12
CA TYR A 147 12.81 -11.98 -6.90
C TYR A 147 13.27 -13.41 -7.19
N ASP A 148 12.31 -14.31 -7.38
CA ASP A 148 12.54 -15.64 -7.96
C ASP A 148 12.63 -15.58 -9.50
N LEU A 149 12.87 -16.73 -10.13
CA LEU A 149 12.98 -16.84 -11.59
C LEU A 149 11.69 -16.51 -12.33
N ASN A 150 10.54 -16.64 -11.66
CA ASN A 150 9.24 -16.24 -12.20
C ASN A 150 8.95 -14.75 -11.94
N GLY A 151 9.90 -14.04 -11.32
CA GLY A 151 9.79 -12.63 -11.03
C GLY A 151 8.92 -12.31 -9.83
N ARG A 152 8.54 -13.29 -9.01
CA ARG A 152 7.80 -13.07 -7.76
C ARG A 152 8.76 -12.68 -6.66
N VAL A 153 8.30 -11.86 -5.72
CA VAL A 153 9.11 -11.47 -4.55
C VAL A 153 9.44 -12.72 -3.72
N ARG A 154 10.72 -13.00 -3.48
CA ARG A 154 11.17 -14.12 -2.63
C ARG A 154 11.79 -13.66 -1.31
N MET A 155 12.28 -12.42 -1.25
CA MET A 155 12.82 -11.79 -0.04
C MET A 155 12.38 -10.33 0.04
N LEU A 156 11.98 -9.90 1.22
CA LEU A 156 11.77 -8.51 1.60
C LEU A 156 12.60 -8.24 2.85
N GLY A 157 13.70 -7.50 2.71
CA GLY A 157 14.68 -7.36 3.78
C GLY A 157 15.19 -8.72 4.25
N ASN A 158 14.90 -9.06 5.50
CA ASN A 158 15.23 -10.35 6.10
C ASN A 158 14.10 -11.39 6.00
N ASP A 159 12.90 -10.98 5.59
CA ASP A 159 11.73 -11.85 5.52
C ASP A 159 11.68 -12.61 4.20
N ARG A 160 11.73 -13.94 4.29
CA ARG A 160 11.46 -14.82 3.15
C ARG A 160 9.97 -14.83 2.85
N VAL A 161 9.63 -14.75 1.57
CA VAL A 161 8.26 -14.95 1.08
C VAL A 161 8.17 -16.31 0.42
N GLU A 162 7.27 -17.16 0.90
CA GLU A 162 7.04 -18.49 0.33
C GLU A 162 5.63 -18.58 -0.24
N TYR A 163 5.47 -19.38 -1.30
CA TYR A 163 4.21 -19.55 -2.02
C TYR A 163 3.69 -21.00 -1.90
N ASP A 164 2.37 -21.17 -1.97
CA ASP A 164 1.69 -22.45 -2.13
C ASP A 164 1.68 -22.89 -3.61
N LEU A 165 1.13 -24.08 -3.88
CA LEU A 165 1.03 -24.64 -5.23
C LEU A 165 0.11 -23.85 -6.16
N ASN A 166 -0.75 -23.00 -5.60
CA ASN A 166 -1.64 -22.11 -6.34
C ASN A 166 -1.03 -20.71 -6.52
N ASN A 167 0.28 -20.56 -6.30
CA ASN A 167 1.02 -19.30 -6.35
C ASN A 167 0.55 -18.22 -5.37
N ARG A 168 -0.15 -18.59 -4.29
CA ARG A 168 -0.52 -17.66 -3.23
C ARG A 168 0.55 -17.68 -2.14
N ILE A 169 0.77 -16.56 -1.47
CA ILE A 169 1.70 -16.47 -0.34
C ILE A 169 1.24 -17.40 0.77
N ARG A 170 2.10 -18.31 1.22
CA ARG A 170 1.87 -19.20 2.37
C ARG A 170 2.62 -18.76 3.62
N SER A 171 3.70 -17.99 3.48
CA SER A 171 4.43 -17.41 4.62
C SER A 171 5.20 -16.16 4.20
N ILE A 172 5.35 -15.24 5.16
CA ILE A 172 6.26 -14.08 5.09
C ILE A 172 7.01 -14.01 6.41
N GLY A 173 8.33 -14.16 6.36
CA GLY A 173 9.15 -14.30 7.57
C GLY A 173 8.66 -15.47 8.42
N GLY A 174 8.45 -15.23 9.71
CA GLY A 174 7.88 -16.21 10.65
C GLY A 174 6.36 -16.37 10.60
N ASN A 175 5.64 -15.57 9.82
CA ASN A 175 4.18 -15.58 9.81
C ASN A 175 3.64 -16.51 8.74
N ARG A 176 2.89 -17.53 9.16
CA ARG A 176 2.10 -18.38 8.25
C ARG A 176 0.81 -17.69 7.82
N ILE A 177 0.41 -17.89 6.57
CA ILE A 177 -0.85 -17.37 6.03
C ILE A 177 -1.75 -18.57 5.75
N ASP A 178 -2.95 -18.57 6.35
CA ASP A 178 -3.99 -19.54 6.01
C ASP A 178 -5.14 -18.86 5.27
N TYR A 179 -5.77 -19.63 4.40
CA TYR A 179 -6.92 -19.22 3.60
C TYR A 179 -8.17 -20.00 4.00
N ASP A 180 -9.35 -19.41 3.77
CA ASP A 180 -10.62 -20.14 3.79
C ASP A 180 -10.90 -20.83 2.45
N PHE A 181 -12.04 -21.50 2.34
CA PHE A 181 -12.45 -22.24 1.14
C PHE A 181 -12.74 -21.32 -0.06
N GLU A 182 -13.05 -20.05 0.17
CA GLU A 182 -13.21 -19.04 -0.89
C GLU A 182 -11.87 -18.42 -1.31
N GLY A 183 -10.77 -18.85 -0.69
CA GLY A 183 -9.42 -18.36 -0.97
C GLY A 183 -9.11 -17.00 -0.32
N ARG A 184 -9.93 -16.54 0.63
CA ARG A 184 -9.67 -15.31 1.40
C ARG A 184 -8.70 -15.62 2.53
N VAL A 185 -7.80 -14.67 2.84
CA VAL A 185 -6.86 -14.81 3.97
C VAL A 185 -7.66 -14.82 5.28
N ARG A 186 -7.63 -15.93 6.03
CA ARG A 186 -8.34 -16.06 7.31
C ARG A 186 -7.43 -15.97 8.53
N GLN A 187 -6.11 -16.07 8.33
CA GLN A 187 -5.13 -16.00 9.41
C GLN A 187 -3.76 -15.53 8.88
N ILE A 188 -3.07 -14.71 9.68
CA ILE A 188 -1.67 -14.31 9.47
C ILE A 188 -0.95 -14.44 10.83
N GLY A 189 0.02 -15.35 10.91
CA GLY A 189 0.63 -15.71 12.19
C GLY A 189 -0.44 -16.18 13.18
N ASP A 190 -0.50 -15.57 14.36
CA ASP A 190 -1.47 -15.91 15.40
C ASP A 190 -2.78 -15.12 15.32
N ARG A 191 -2.91 -14.24 14.33
CA ARG A 191 -4.07 -13.34 14.19
C ARG A 191 -5.08 -13.89 13.20
N ARG A 192 -6.31 -14.06 13.64
CA ARG A 192 -7.45 -14.55 12.85
C ARG A 192 -8.26 -13.38 12.31
N ILE A 193 -8.81 -13.55 11.11
CA ILE A 193 -9.66 -12.58 10.43
C ILE A 193 -11.02 -13.26 10.19
N ASP A 194 -12.07 -12.69 10.77
CA ASP A 194 -13.45 -13.13 10.55
C ASP A 194 -14.13 -12.20 9.55
N TYR A 195 -15.00 -12.78 8.74
CA TYR A 195 -15.75 -12.07 7.71
C TYR A 195 -17.25 -12.06 8.04
N ASP A 196 -17.97 -11.05 7.57
CA ASP A 196 -19.43 -11.08 7.52
C ASP A 196 -19.92 -11.87 6.30
N LEU A 197 -21.25 -11.97 6.15
CA LEU A 197 -21.88 -12.69 5.03
C LEU A 197 -21.66 -12.01 3.67
N GLU A 198 -21.26 -10.74 3.66
CA GLU A 198 -20.91 -10.00 2.44
C GLU A 198 -19.41 -10.11 2.12
N GLY A 199 -18.65 -10.91 2.89
CA GLY A 199 -17.22 -11.10 2.70
C GLY A 199 -16.37 -9.92 3.16
N ARG A 200 -16.93 -8.99 3.94
CA ARG A 200 -16.17 -7.87 4.55
C ARG A 200 -15.54 -8.33 5.84
N ILE A 201 -14.36 -7.79 6.17
CA ILE A 201 -13.73 -8.06 7.48
C ILE A 201 -14.68 -7.58 8.58
N ARG A 202 -15.09 -8.52 9.43
CA ARG A 202 -15.97 -8.30 10.59
C ARG A 202 -15.18 -8.16 11.88
N SER A 203 -14.09 -8.90 12.04
CA SER A 203 -13.25 -8.81 13.23
C SER A 203 -11.86 -9.37 12.97
N ILE A 204 -10.91 -8.92 13.79
CA ILE A 204 -9.57 -9.47 13.88
C ILE A 204 -9.33 -9.86 15.34
N SER A 205 -8.74 -11.03 15.58
CA SER A 205 -8.42 -11.47 16.94
C SER A 205 -7.37 -10.57 17.61
N GLY A 206 -7.60 -10.25 18.89
CA GLY A 206 -6.77 -9.34 19.69
C GLY A 206 -7.01 -7.85 19.40
N GLU A 207 -6.11 -6.98 19.90
CA GLU A 207 -6.14 -5.56 19.52
C GLU A 207 -5.83 -5.43 18.04
N ILE A 208 -6.62 -4.59 17.34
CA ILE A 208 -6.35 -4.25 15.94
C ILE A 208 -5.11 -3.39 15.95
N GLU A 209 -3.98 -4.02 15.74
CA GLU A 209 -2.78 -3.32 15.36
C GLU A 209 -2.92 -2.97 13.88
N GLY A 210 -2.82 -1.68 13.52
CA GLY A 210 -2.90 -1.24 12.13
C GLY A 210 -1.87 -1.93 11.20
N ASP A 211 -0.90 -2.64 11.76
CA ASP A 211 0.04 -3.47 11.02
C ASP A 211 -0.61 -4.72 10.38
N LEU A 212 -1.60 -5.37 11.01
CA LEU A 212 -2.18 -6.59 10.45
C LEU A 212 -2.99 -6.31 9.17
N ILE A 213 -3.79 -5.25 9.16
CA ILE A 213 -4.54 -4.85 7.98
C ILE A 213 -3.56 -4.54 6.83
N ARG A 214 -2.43 -3.89 7.12
CA ARG A 214 -1.36 -3.65 6.13
C ARG A 214 -0.83 -4.96 5.55
N ARG A 215 -0.47 -5.93 6.41
CA ARG A 215 0.00 -7.26 5.97
C ARG A 215 -1.05 -8.00 5.14
N TYR A 216 -2.30 -7.99 5.59
CA TYR A 216 -3.42 -8.58 4.86
C TYR A 216 -3.56 -8.01 3.44
N ARG A 217 -3.53 -6.68 3.30
CA ARG A 217 -3.63 -6.03 2.00
C ARG A 217 -2.43 -6.30 1.11
N MET A 218 -1.23 -6.29 1.68
CA MET A 218 -0.02 -6.67 0.96
C MET A 218 -0.17 -8.09 0.37
N ILE A 219 -0.58 -9.06 1.19
CA ILE A 219 -0.80 -10.44 0.75
C ILE A 219 -1.86 -10.51 -0.34
N GLN A 220 -3.01 -9.86 -0.16
CA GLN A 220 -4.08 -9.86 -1.16
C GLN A 220 -3.63 -9.33 -2.51
N ARG A 221 -2.78 -8.31 -2.53
CA ARG A 221 -2.30 -7.72 -3.78
C ARG A 221 -1.22 -8.58 -4.41
N MET A 222 -0.27 -9.08 -3.64
CA MET A 222 0.77 -9.99 -4.16
C MET A 222 0.21 -11.31 -4.69
N ASN A 223 -0.91 -11.79 -4.15
CA ASN A 223 -1.60 -12.98 -4.66
C ASN A 223 -2.35 -12.73 -5.99
N LYS A 224 -2.51 -11.47 -6.41
CA LYS A 224 -3.13 -11.10 -7.70
C LYS A 224 -2.09 -10.90 -8.82
N GLU A 225 -0.80 -10.97 -8.50
CA GLU A 225 0.32 -10.91 -9.46
C GLU A 225 0.54 -12.27 -10.15
#